data_AF-A0AAV2WP72-F1
#
_entry.id   AF-A0AAV2WP72-F1
#
_cell.length_a   1.000
_cell.length_b   1.000
_cell.length_c   1.000
_cell.angle_alpha   90.00
_cell.angle_beta   90.00
_cell.angle_gamma   90.00
#
_symmetry.space_group_name_H-M   'P 1'
#
loop_
_entity.id
_entity.type
_entity.pdbx_description
1 polymer ?
#
loop_
_entity_poly.entity_id
_entity_poly.type
_entity_poly.pdbx_seq_one_letter_code
_entity_poly.pdbx_strand_id
1 'polypeptide(L)'
;MTVGVAKDPAPWMKARVDRLAELLAQNHGLWIPRQVLRAELARYLTDCSSLFAVSRFEARSYVTEEMMRQSAAELARNYQRRIRTDTA
;
A
#
# COMPACT_ATOMS: atom_id res chain seq x y z
N MET A 1 -13.23 5.00 33.46
CA MET A 1 -13.19 5.73 32.17
C MET A 1 -11.83 5.49 31.55
N THR A 2 -11.70 4.47 30.70
CA THR A 2 -10.42 4.11 30.07
C THR A 2 -10.25 4.92 28.80
N VAL A 3 -9.19 5.73 28.81
CA VAL A 3 -8.72 6.59 27.72
C VAL A 3 -8.65 5.78 26.43
N GLY A 4 -9.40 6.23 25.41
CA GLY A 4 -9.34 5.69 24.08
C GLY A 4 -7.90 5.79 23.57
N VAL A 5 -7.24 4.64 23.45
CA VAL A 5 -5.97 4.53 22.72
C VAL A 5 -6.31 4.85 21.27
N ALA A 6 -6.15 6.12 20.89
CA ALA A 6 -6.04 6.50 19.49
C ALA A 6 -4.83 5.73 18.94
N LYS A 7 -5.10 4.55 18.39
CA LYS A 7 -4.12 3.64 17.83
C LYS A 7 -3.52 4.37 16.64
N ASP A 8 -2.37 4.98 16.89
CA ASP A 8 -1.65 5.82 15.94
C ASP A 8 -1.68 5.17 14.54
N PRO A 9 -2.01 5.90 13.47
CA PRO A 9 -2.03 5.33 12.12
C PRO A 9 -0.65 4.85 11.65
N ALA A 10 0.44 5.28 12.32
CA ALA A 10 1.80 5.02 11.90
C ALA A 10 2.26 3.53 11.94
N PRO A 11 1.99 2.73 13.00
CA PRO A 11 2.50 1.36 13.08
C PRO A 11 1.84 0.42 12.06
N TRP A 12 0.52 0.57 11.82
CA TRP A 12 -0.18 -0.23 10.82
C TRP A 12 0.30 0.10 9.41
N MET A 13 0.42 1.39 9.09
CA MET A 13 0.89 1.84 7.77
C MET A 13 2.31 1.36 7.50
N LYS A 14 3.21 1.48 8.50
CA LYS A 14 4.59 1.00 8.39
C LYS A 14 4.64 -0.49 8.08
N ALA A 15 3.93 -1.32 8.85
CA ALA A 15 3.93 -2.77 8.66
C ALA A 15 3.43 -3.18 7.26
N ARG A 16 2.40 -2.49 6.73
CA ARG A 16 1.92 -2.76 5.37
C ARG A 16 2.88 -2.28 4.30
N VAL A 17 3.52 -1.12 4.46
CA VAL A 17 4.57 -0.65 3.55
C VAL A 17 5.74 -1.62 3.49
N ASP A 18 6.22 -2.09 4.66
CA ASP A 18 7.33 -3.05 4.72
C ASP A 18 6.92 -4.38 4.05
N ARG A 19 5.69 -4.86 4.27
CA ARG A 19 5.19 -6.06 3.60
C ARG A 19 5.08 -5.90 2.08
N LEU A 20 4.62 -4.74 1.61
CA LEU A 20 4.54 -4.46 0.17
C LEU A 20 5.94 -4.43 -0.47
N ALA A 21 6.91 -3.84 0.22
CA ALA A 21 8.30 -3.81 -0.21
C ALA A 21 8.89 -5.23 -0.30
N GLU A 22 8.62 -6.09 0.69
CA GLU A 22 9.03 -7.50 0.64
C GLU A 22 8.43 -8.23 -0.54
N LEU A 23 7.12 -8.08 -0.80
CA LEU A 23 6.45 -8.72 -1.94
C LEU A 23 7.06 -8.27 -3.28
N LEU A 24 7.36 -6.98 -3.42
CA LEU A 24 8.02 -6.43 -4.60
C LEU A 24 9.43 -6.97 -4.79
N ALA A 25 10.21 -7.08 -3.71
CA ALA A 25 11.55 -7.63 -3.76
C ALA A 25 11.54 -9.13 -4.08
N GLN A 26 10.69 -9.91 -3.42
CA GLN A 26 10.62 -11.37 -3.55
C GLN A 26 10.06 -11.81 -4.91
N ASN A 27 8.96 -11.19 -5.36
CA ASN A 27 8.24 -11.68 -6.54
C ASN A 27 8.67 -10.98 -7.84
N HIS A 28 9.24 -9.77 -7.73
CA HIS A 28 9.54 -8.94 -8.90
C HIS A 28 10.98 -8.44 -8.95
N GLY A 29 11.80 -8.68 -7.92
CA GLY A 29 13.17 -8.18 -7.84
C GLY A 29 13.27 -6.65 -7.80
N LEU A 30 12.18 -5.96 -7.43
CA LEU A 30 12.09 -4.50 -7.47
C LEU A 30 12.28 -3.88 -6.09
N TRP A 31 13.07 -2.81 -6.06
CA TRP A 31 13.23 -1.96 -4.90
C TRP A 31 12.56 -0.61 -5.15
N ILE A 32 11.35 -0.44 -4.62
CA ILE A 32 10.59 0.81 -4.72
C ILE A 32 10.74 1.60 -3.41
N PRO A 33 10.99 2.92 -3.46
CA PRO A 33 11.10 3.73 -2.25
C PRO A 33 9.86 3.64 -1.36
N ARG A 34 10.06 3.44 -0.05
CA ARG A 34 8.96 3.31 0.94
C ARG A 34 7.98 4.49 0.92
N GLN A 35 8.45 5.69 0.58
CA GLN A 35 7.59 6.88 0.44
C GLN A 35 6.54 6.71 -0.67
N VAL A 36 6.92 6.12 -1.81
CA VAL A 36 6.02 5.81 -2.92
C VAL A 36 4.99 4.78 -2.47
N LEU A 37 5.45 3.68 -1.86
CA LEU A 37 4.56 2.62 -1.36
C LEU A 37 3.56 3.13 -0.31
N ARG A 38 4.00 4.05 0.56
CA ARG A 38 3.13 4.70 1.55
C ARG A 38 2.08 5.57 0.88
N ALA A 39 2.44 6.33 -0.16
CA ALA A 39 1.51 7.16 -0.91
C ALA A 39 0.43 6.31 -1.60
N GLU A 40 0.84 5.20 -2.23
CA GLU A 40 -0.07 4.26 -2.88
C GLU A 40 -1.06 3.62 -1.89
N LEU A 41 -0.57 3.12 -0.74
CA LEU A 41 -1.44 2.58 0.31
C LEU A 41 -2.36 3.65 0.91
N ALA A 42 -1.88 4.88 1.06
CA ALA A 42 -2.69 5.98 1.54
C ALA A 42 -3.80 6.34 0.54
N ARG A 43 -3.51 6.31 -0.76
CA ARG A 43 -4.49 6.52 -1.83
C ARG A 43 -5.55 5.40 -1.83
N TYR A 44 -5.12 4.15 -1.79
CA TYR A 44 -6.01 3.00 -1.72
C TYR A 44 -7.00 3.09 -0.55
N LEU A 45 -6.52 3.46 0.64
CA LEU A 45 -7.39 3.64 1.80
C LEU A 45 -8.39 4.79 1.60
N THR A 46 -8.01 5.88 0.91
CA THR A 46 -8.93 6.96 0.54
C THR A 46 -10.02 6.44 -0.40
N ASP A 47 -9.62 5.66 -1.41
CA ASP A 47 -10.53 5.14 -2.42
C ASP A 47 -11.51 4.16 -1.79
N CYS A 48 -11.06 3.22 -0.96
CA CYS A 48 -11.94 2.31 -0.22
C CYS A 48 -12.88 3.06 0.73
N SER A 49 -12.37 4.06 1.46
CA SER A 49 -13.23 4.86 2.35
C SER A 49 -14.34 5.56 1.58
N SER A 50 -14.04 6.05 0.37
CA SER A 50 -14.99 6.76 -0.46
C SER A 50 -15.99 5.81 -1.13
N LEU A 51 -15.51 4.70 -1.70
CA LEU A 51 -16.33 3.73 -2.44
C LEU A 51 -17.30 2.97 -1.53
N PHE A 52 -16.85 2.61 -0.32
CA PHE A 52 -17.68 1.86 0.63
C PHE A 52 -18.38 2.75 1.66
N ALA A 53 -18.20 4.07 1.59
CA ALA A 53 -18.72 5.04 2.56
C ALA A 53 -18.37 4.68 4.02
N VAL A 54 -17.12 4.23 4.24
CA VAL A 54 -16.59 3.83 5.55
C VAL A 54 -15.44 4.74 5.98
N SER A 55 -15.08 4.73 7.26
CA SER A 55 -13.88 5.43 7.71
C SER A 55 -12.60 4.82 7.15
N ARG A 56 -11.52 5.61 7.07
CA ARG A 56 -10.18 5.08 6.70
C ARG A 56 -9.66 4.02 7.68
N PHE A 57 -10.19 3.97 8.91
CA PHE A 57 -9.84 2.96 9.88
C PHE A 57 -10.50 1.63 9.53
N GLU A 58 -11.80 1.65 9.23
CA GLU A 58 -12.54 0.48 8.74
C GLU A 58 -12.00 0.00 7.40
N ALA A 59 -11.59 0.93 6.52
CA ALA A 59 -11.00 0.62 5.22
C ALA A 59 -9.74 -0.28 5.32
N ARG A 60 -9.04 -0.28 6.46
CA ARG A 60 -7.88 -1.15 6.72
C ARG A 60 -8.22 -2.64 6.65
N SER A 61 -9.47 -3.00 6.92
CA SER A 61 -9.95 -4.38 6.83
C SER A 61 -9.94 -4.93 5.39
N TYR A 62 -10.06 -4.05 4.39
CA TYR A 62 -9.98 -4.43 2.97
C TYR A 62 -8.54 -4.57 2.46
N VAL A 63 -7.54 -4.19 3.27
CA VAL A 63 -6.12 -4.37 2.94
C VAL A 63 -5.70 -5.80 3.32
N THR A 64 -6.13 -6.73 2.47
CA THR A 64 -5.84 -8.16 2.57
C THR A 64 -4.50 -8.49 1.94
N GLU A 65 -3.92 -9.65 2.31
CA GLU A 65 -2.67 -10.12 1.72
C GLU A 65 -2.79 -10.34 0.20
N GLU A 66 -3.95 -10.79 -0.27
CA GLU A 66 -4.21 -10.98 -1.70
C GLU A 66 -4.23 -9.64 -2.45
N MET A 67 -4.90 -8.63 -1.90
CA MET A 67 -4.88 -7.27 -2.46
C MET A 67 -3.45 -6.70 -2.51
N MET A 68 -2.65 -6.97 -1.47
CA MET A 68 -1.24 -6.55 -1.42
C MET A 68 -0.40 -7.19 -2.52
N ARG A 69 -0.60 -8.49 -2.82
CA ARG A 69 0.09 -9.16 -3.94
C ARG A 69 -0.33 -8.59 -5.28
N GLN A 70 -1.63 -8.36 -5.48
CA GLN A 70 -2.14 -7.77 -6.72
C GLN A 70 -1.60 -6.36 -6.94
N SER A 71 -1.59 -5.55 -5.88
CA SER A 71 -1.00 -4.20 -5.88
C SER A 71 0.50 -4.24 -6.18
N ALA A 72 1.25 -5.18 -5.59
CA ALA A 72 2.67 -5.36 -5.90
C ALA A 72 2.89 -5.67 -7.39
N ALA A 73 2.09 -6.57 -7.96
CA ALA A 73 2.17 -6.92 -9.38
C ALA A 73 1.81 -5.73 -10.30
N GLU A 74 0.80 -4.94 -9.94
CA GLU A 74 0.45 -3.75 -10.69
C GLU A 74 1.52 -2.65 -10.60
N LEU A 75 2.05 -2.39 -9.41
CA LEU A 75 3.16 -1.47 -9.20
C LEU A 75 4.40 -1.89 -9.99
N ALA A 76 4.73 -3.18 -9.99
CA ALA A 76 5.85 -3.71 -10.77
C ALA A 76 5.67 -3.45 -12.27
N ARG A 77 4.48 -3.75 -12.81
CA ARG A 77 4.16 -3.48 -14.23
C ARG A 77 4.25 -2.00 -14.57
N ASN A 78 3.70 -1.13 -13.72
CA ASN A 78 3.72 0.31 -13.96
C ASN A 78 5.15 0.88 -13.87
N TYR A 79 5.94 0.39 -12.93
CA TYR A 79 7.35 0.80 -12.77
C TYR A 79 8.20 0.38 -13.97
N GLN A 80 8.06 -0.86 -14.43
CA GLN A 80 8.76 -1.35 -15.62
C GLN A 80 8.37 -0.60 -16.90
N ARG A 81 7.07 -0.25 -17.06
CA ARG A 81 6.64 0.59 -18.19
C ARG A 81 7.29 1.96 -18.16
N ARG A 82 7.32 2.62 -17.00
CA ARG A 82 7.95 3.94 -16.86
C ARG A 82 9.43 3.91 -17.22
N ILE A 83 10.18 2.93 -16.73
CA ILE A 83 11.60 2.75 -17.09
C ILE A 83 11.76 2.60 -18.61
N ARG A 84 10.91 1.79 -19.25
CA ARG A 84 10.97 1.56 -20.70
C ARG A 84 10.64 2.81 -21.52
N THR A 85 9.73 3.65 -21.06
CA THR A 85 9.38 4.90 -21.75
C THR A 85 10.43 5.99 -21.55
N ASP A 86 11.15 5.99 -20.41
CA ASP A 86 12.25 6.94 -20.15
C ASP A 86 13.54 6.60 -20.91
N THR A 87 13.66 5.37 -21.42
CA THR A 87 14.83 4.88 -22.18
C THR A 87 14.62 4.83 -23.70
N ALA A 88 13.47 5.30 -24.19
CA ALA A 88 13.12 5.37 -25.62
C ALA A 88 13.12 6.82 -26.12
#